data_AF-W4VPT9-F1
#
_entry.id   AF-W4VPT9-F1
#
_cell.length_a   1.000
_cell.length_b   1.000
_cell.length_c   1.000
_cell.angle_alpha   90.00
_cell.angle_beta   90.00
_cell.angle_gamma   90.00
#
_symmetry.space_group_name_H-M   'P 1'
#
loop_
_entity.id
_entity.type
_entity.pdbx_description
1 polymer ?
#
loop_
_entity_poly.entity_id
_entity_poly.type
_entity_poly.pdbx_seq_one_letter_code
_entity_poly.pdbx_strand_id
1 'polypeptide(L)'
;MRKLSVFLILSFILSGCYDRIELEHQSYVIAVGIDTTEQEGVYSFTYQIANPEIGSAAVQIGPDEPPTEIVTVNGADILSATYTANSFVSKKLY
;
A
#
# COMPACT_ATOMS: atom_id res chain seq x y z
N MET A 1 -11.21 -44.72 12.00
CA MET A 1 -10.04 -44.30 11.18
C MET A 1 -10.43 -43.52 9.92
N ARG A 2 -11.31 -44.04 9.05
CA ARG A 2 -11.74 -43.35 7.80
C ARG A 2 -12.28 -41.92 7.99
N LYS A 3 -13.10 -41.67 9.02
CA LYS A 3 -13.65 -40.33 9.31
C LYS A 3 -12.58 -39.32 9.74
N LEU A 4 -11.53 -39.79 10.42
CA LEU A 4 -10.43 -38.95 10.86
C LEU A 4 -9.55 -38.51 9.67
N SER A 5 -9.27 -39.43 8.73
CA SER A 5 -8.59 -39.08 7.48
C SER A 5 -9.37 -38.05 6.66
N VAL A 6 -10.69 -38.20 6.55
CA VAL A 6 -11.52 -37.24 5.80
C VAL A 6 -11.50 -35.85 6.46
N PHE A 7 -11.58 -35.80 7.79
CA PHE A 7 -11.51 -34.54 8.53
C PHE A 7 -10.14 -33.85 8.38
N LEU A 8 -9.05 -34.63 8.42
CA LEU A 8 -7.70 -34.11 8.24
C LEU A 8 -7.52 -33.51 6.84
N ILE A 9 -7.98 -34.20 5.80
CA ILE A 9 -7.92 -33.73 4.40
C ILE A 9 -8.74 -32.44 4.22
N LEU A 10 -9.94 -32.37 4.80
CA LEU A 10 -10.76 -31.15 4.78
C LEU A 10 -10.06 -29.97 5.45
N SER A 11 -9.35 -30.19 6.57
CA SER A 11 -8.63 -29.13 7.26
C SER A 11 -7.51 -28.50 6.42
N PHE A 12 -6.85 -29.28 5.55
CA PHE A 12 -5.84 -28.77 4.63
C PHE A 12 -6.42 -28.05 3.41
N ILE A 13 -7.66 -28.38 3.01
CA ILE A 13 -8.33 -27.72 1.88
C ILE A 13 -9.06 -26.44 2.36
N LEU A 14 -9.43 -26.36 3.64
CA LEU A 14 -10.09 -25.21 4.25
C LEU A 14 -9.12 -24.24 4.94
N SER A 15 -7.81 -24.50 4.95
CA SER A 15 -6.82 -23.46 5.25
C SER A 15 -6.86 -22.47 4.09
N GLY A 16 -7.66 -21.41 4.21
CA GLY A 16 -7.79 -20.36 3.21
C GLY A 16 -6.45 -19.69 2.90
N CYS A 17 -6.48 -18.60 2.11
CA CYS A 17 -5.27 -17.84 1.82
C CYS A 17 -4.76 -17.13 3.08
N TYR A 18 -3.87 -17.81 3.80
CA TYR A 18 -3.32 -17.36 5.08
C TYR A 18 -2.47 -16.09 4.98
N ASP A 19 -1.94 -15.78 3.79
CA ASP A 19 -0.97 -14.70 3.55
C ASP A 19 -1.50 -13.63 2.59
N ARG A 20 -2.82 -13.44 2.52
CA ARG A 20 -3.40 -12.32 1.77
C ARG A 20 -3.28 -11.06 2.60
N ILE A 21 -2.69 -10.04 2.01
CA ILE A 21 -2.72 -8.68 2.54
C ILE A 21 -3.96 -8.00 1.95
N GLU A 22 -4.81 -7.47 2.83
CA GLU A 22 -6.01 -6.75 2.44
C GLU A 22 -5.64 -5.40 1.77
N LEU A 23 -6.54 -4.85 0.95
CA LEU A 23 -6.24 -3.65 0.16
C LEU A 23 -5.96 -2.46 1.08
N GLU A 24 -6.74 -2.35 2.14
CA GLU A 24 -6.59 -1.40 3.24
C GLU A 24 -5.27 -1.53 4.00
N HIS A 25 -4.55 -2.65 3.92
CA HIS A 25 -3.27 -2.82 4.60
C HIS A 25 -2.05 -2.45 3.74
N GLN A 26 -2.27 -1.94 2.51
CA GLN A 26 -1.21 -1.50 1.60
C GLN A 26 -1.43 -0.06 1.12
N SER A 27 -0.34 0.64 0.84
CA SER A 27 -0.37 1.95 0.18
C SER A 27 -0.11 1.78 -1.31
N TYR A 28 -1.11 2.14 -2.13
CA TYR A 28 -1.02 2.05 -3.58
C TYR A 28 -0.68 3.41 -4.18
N VAL A 29 0.50 3.52 -4.77
CA VAL A 29 0.87 4.70 -5.57
C VAL A 29 0.09 4.67 -6.88
N ILE A 30 -0.73 5.68 -7.11
CA ILE A 30 -1.54 5.82 -8.35
C ILE A 30 -0.94 6.81 -9.34
N ALA A 31 -0.09 7.72 -8.88
CA ALA A 31 0.68 8.63 -9.73
C ALA A 31 2.00 9.05 -9.06
N VAL A 32 3.00 9.35 -9.87
CA VAL A 32 4.28 9.92 -9.43
C VAL A 32 4.59 11.14 -10.30
N GLY A 33 4.76 12.29 -9.66
CA GLY A 33 5.34 13.50 -10.25
C GLY A 33 6.84 13.54 -10.01
N ILE A 34 7.61 14.00 -11.00
CA ILE A 34 9.06 14.18 -10.91
C ILE A 34 9.39 15.58 -11.38
N ASP A 35 9.94 16.38 -10.47
CA ASP A 35 10.32 17.76 -10.73
C ASP A 35 11.84 17.93 -10.55
N THR A 36 12.43 18.83 -11.33
CA THR A 36 13.83 19.23 -11.16
C THR A 36 13.99 20.07 -9.90
N THR A 37 15.11 19.91 -9.20
CA THR A 37 15.48 20.79 -8.08
C THR A 37 16.64 21.70 -8.46
N GLU A 38 17.01 22.63 -7.58
CA GLU A 38 18.19 23.49 -7.76
C GLU A 38 19.50 22.69 -7.67
N GLN A 39 19.48 21.52 -7.04
CA GLN A 39 20.66 20.67 -6.88
C GLN A 39 20.76 19.69 -8.05
N GLU A 40 21.89 19.73 -8.75
CA GLU A 40 22.18 18.81 -9.86
C GLU A 40 22.12 17.35 -9.39
N GLY A 41 21.43 16.51 -10.17
CA GLY A 41 21.27 15.09 -9.88
C GLY A 41 20.28 14.78 -8.75
N VAL A 42 19.55 15.79 -8.22
CA VAL A 42 18.48 15.61 -7.24
C VAL A 42 17.15 16.03 -7.85
N TYR A 43 16.16 15.16 -7.69
CA TYR A 43 14.80 15.37 -8.16
C TYR A 43 13.83 15.34 -6.98
N SER A 44 12.75 16.10 -7.10
CA SER A 44 11.63 16.09 -6.18
C SER A 44 10.59 15.09 -6.70
N PHE A 45 10.38 14.01 -5.96
CA PHE A 45 9.42 12.97 -6.28
C PHE A 45 8.15 13.16 -5.45
N THR A 46 7.02 13.36 -6.12
CA THR A 46 5.71 13.51 -5.48
C THR A 46 4.86 12.26 -5.74
N TYR A 47 4.56 11.51 -4.69
CA TYR A 47 3.73 10.31 -4.73
C TYR A 47 2.29 10.68 -4.42
N GLN A 48 1.37 10.30 -5.30
CA GLN A 48 -0.06 10.29 -5.00
C GLN A 48 -0.47 8.86 -4.63
N ILE A 49 -0.92 8.67 -3.40
CA ILE A 49 -1.25 7.38 -2.81
C ILE A 49 -2.76 7.29 -2.64
N ALA A 50 -3.39 6.23 -3.11
CA ALA A 50 -4.83 6.01 -2.93
C ALA A 50 -5.15 5.57 -1.50
N ASN A 51 -6.25 6.10 -0.94
CA ASN A 51 -6.82 5.62 0.31
C ASN A 51 -8.01 4.68 0.02
N PRO A 52 -7.81 3.35 0.07
CA PRO A 52 -8.87 2.38 -0.24
C PRO A 52 -10.01 2.36 0.79
N GLU A 53 -9.81 2.91 1.99
CA GLU A 53 -10.83 2.93 3.06
C GLU A 53 -11.99 3.87 2.72
N ILE A 54 -11.71 4.94 1.96
CA ILE A 54 -12.70 5.97 1.56
C ILE A 54 -13.33 5.64 0.19
N GLY A 55 -12.65 4.82 -0.62
CA GLY A 55 -13.14 4.39 -1.93
C GLY A 55 -14.09 3.19 -1.90
N SER A 56 -14.28 2.55 -0.74
CA SER A 56 -15.14 1.37 -0.62
C SER A 56 -16.59 1.77 -0.29
N ALA A 57 -17.54 1.26 -1.09
CA ALA A 57 -18.96 1.56 -0.91
C ALA A 57 -19.57 1.03 0.41
N ALA A 58 -18.80 0.26 1.18
CA ALA A 58 -19.25 -0.42 2.40
C ALA A 58 -18.96 0.35 3.69
N VAL A 59 -18.17 1.44 3.63
CA VAL A 59 -17.59 2.06 4.81
C VAL A 59 -18.15 3.47 5.03
N GLN A 60 -18.99 3.63 6.06
CA GLN A 60 -19.34 4.94 6.63
C GLN A 60 -18.21 5.38 7.57
N ILE A 61 -17.14 5.95 7.02
CA ILE A 61 -16.11 6.66 7.81
C ILE A 61 -16.43 8.15 7.82
N GLY A 62 -16.04 8.82 8.92
CA GLY A 62 -16.34 10.22 9.21
C GLY A 62 -15.86 11.20 8.12
N PRO A 63 -16.47 12.39 8.06
CA PRO A 63 -16.51 13.25 6.88
C PRO A 63 -15.19 13.85 6.36
N ASP A 64 -14.05 13.65 7.01
CA ASP A 64 -12.89 14.55 6.87
C ASP A 64 -11.56 13.92 6.39
N GLU A 65 -11.51 12.62 6.11
CA GLU A 65 -10.27 12.02 5.59
C GLU A 65 -10.21 12.10 4.05
N PRO A 66 -9.07 12.50 3.43
CA PRO A 66 -8.98 12.67 1.99
C PRO A 66 -8.86 11.31 1.26
N PRO A 67 -9.42 11.19 0.03
CA PRO A 67 -9.38 9.94 -0.74
C PRO A 67 -7.98 9.56 -1.24
N THR A 68 -7.02 10.48 -1.14
CA THR A 68 -5.63 10.28 -1.51
C THR A 68 -4.70 11.01 -0.55
N GLU A 69 -3.55 10.43 -0.28
CA GLU A 69 -2.42 11.04 0.43
C GLU A 69 -1.35 11.49 -0.57
N ILE A 70 -0.71 12.63 -0.33
CA ILE A 70 0.37 13.15 -1.18
C ILE A 70 1.64 13.27 -0.34
N VAL A 71 2.72 12.64 -0.81
CA VAL A 71 4.03 12.68 -0.15
C VAL A 71 5.08 13.14 -1.15
N THR A 72 5.85 14.17 -0.81
CA THR A 72 6.94 14.68 -1.65
C THR A 72 8.28 14.50 -0.94
N VAL A 73 9.23 13.88 -1.62
CA VAL A 73 10.58 13.63 -1.10
C VAL A 73 11.63 13.88 -2.17
N ASN A 74 12.81 14.33 -1.75
CA ASN A 74 13.95 14.49 -2.65
C ASN A 74 14.75 13.19 -2.74
N GLY A 75 15.21 12.84 -3.94
CA GLY A 75 16.03 11.67 -4.20
C GLY A 75 16.87 11.83 -5.46
N ALA A 76 17.93 11.01 -5.57
CA ALA A 76 18.71 10.95 -6.79
C ALA A 76 18.01 10.12 -7.89
N ASP A 77 17.13 9.21 -7.47
CA ASP A 77 16.41 8.27 -8.30
C ASP A 77 15.12 7.82 -7.61
N ILE A 78 14.25 7.13 -8.36
CA ILE A 78 12.95 6.69 -7.84
C ILE A 78 13.06 5.67 -6.69
N LEU A 79 14.12 4.88 -6.63
CA LEU A 79 14.29 3.86 -5.59
C LEU A 79 14.70 4.51 -4.28
N SER A 80 15.69 5.41 -4.30
CA SER A 80 16.08 6.18 -3.13
C SER A 80 14.93 7.03 -2.60
N ALA A 81 14.20 7.70 -3.49
CA ALA A 81 12.99 8.43 -3.14
C ALA A 81 11.90 7.53 -2.52
N THR A 82 11.66 6.34 -3.08
CA THR A 82 10.63 5.41 -2.57
C THR A 82 10.99 4.88 -1.17
N TYR A 83 12.27 4.60 -0.90
CA TYR A 83 12.70 4.21 0.45
C TYR A 83 12.54 5.35 1.46
N THR A 84 12.81 6.59 1.06
CA THR A 84 12.56 7.75 1.91
C THR A 84 11.07 7.96 2.14
N ALA A 85 10.24 7.91 1.09
CA ALA A 85 8.78 8.03 1.18
C ALA A 85 8.17 6.96 2.11
N ASN A 86 8.68 5.72 2.07
CA ASN A 86 8.29 4.63 2.98
C ASN A 86 8.46 4.95 4.48
N SER A 87 9.30 5.92 4.85
CA SER A 87 9.45 6.37 6.24
C SER A 87 8.41 7.39 6.70
N PHE A 88 7.69 8.01 5.76
CA PHE A 88 6.67 9.02 6.03
C PHE A 88 5.24 8.47 5.97
N VAL A 89 5.04 7.33 5.30
CA VAL A 89 3.74 6.67 5.19
C VAL A 89 3.57 5.57 6.23
N SER A 90 2.32 5.34 6.65
CA SER A 90 2.02 4.32 7.67
C SER A 90 1.98 2.89 7.11
N LYS A 91 1.78 2.74 5.80
CA LYS A 91 1.72 1.45 5.09
C LYS A 91 2.78 1.46 4.00
N LYS A 92 3.43 0.32 3.78
CA LYS A 92 4.55 0.21 2.85
C LYS A 92 4.10 0.48 1.41
N LEU A 93 4.84 1.36 0.72
CA LEU A 93 4.81 1.54 -0.73
C LEU A 93 5.56 0.36 -1.37
N TYR A 94 4.87 -0.33 -2.27
CA TYR A 94 5.42 -1.38 -3.12
C TYR A 94 5.67 -0.87 -4.53
#